data_AF-A0A934T0M6-F1
#
_entry.id   AF-A0A934T0M6-F1
#
_cell.length_a   1.000
_cell.length_b   1.000
_cell.length_c   1.000
_cell.angle_alpha   90.00
_cell.angle_beta   90.00
_cell.angle_gamma   90.00
#
_symmetry.space_group_name_H-M   'P 1'
#
loop_
_entity.id
_entity.type
_entity.pdbx_description
1 polymer ?
#
loop_
_entity_poly.entity_id
_entity_poly.type
_entity_poly.pdbx_seq_one_letter_code
_entity_poly.pdbx_strand_id
1 'polypeptide(L)'
;MTPDLAQLPQARMLAQASDSAFCNIVQLIYRSASYEGQSKDFEFSRCTMVEHWRAGYDDATVTLAHPEVLALPNSAQGVAIYDFLTKPC
;
A
#
# COMPACT_ATOMS: atom_id res chain seq x y z
N MET A 1 -20.06 -12.47 -8.15
CA MET A 1 -20.73 -13.28 -7.12
C MET A 1 -21.93 -13.94 -7.78
N THR A 2 -22.08 -15.27 -7.71
CA THR A 2 -23.26 -15.94 -8.29
C THR A 2 -24.53 -15.44 -7.58
N PRO A 3 -25.58 -15.03 -8.31
CA PRO A 3 -26.75 -14.38 -7.73
C PRO A 3 -27.50 -15.25 -6.70
N ASP A 4 -27.30 -16.57 -6.76
CA ASP A 4 -27.89 -17.55 -5.83
C ASP A 4 -27.30 -17.48 -4.42
N LEU A 5 -25.99 -17.24 -4.28
CA LEU A 5 -25.32 -17.23 -2.97
C LEU A 5 -25.66 -15.98 -2.16
N ALA A 6 -25.88 -14.84 -2.83
CA ALA A 6 -26.21 -13.56 -2.18
C ALA A 6 -27.61 -13.57 -1.52
N GLN A 7 -28.48 -14.49 -1.92
CA GLN A 7 -29.85 -14.60 -1.37
C GLN A 7 -29.92 -15.48 -0.13
N LEU A 8 -28.86 -16.23 0.17
CA LEU A 8 -28.82 -17.10 1.34
C LEU A 8 -28.95 -16.29 2.64
N PRO A 9 -29.72 -16.75 3.65
CA PRO A 9 -29.85 -16.08 4.94
C PRO A 9 -28.50 -15.79 5.61
N GLN A 10 -27.53 -16.70 5.45
CA GLN A 10 -26.17 -16.56 5.96
C GLN A 10 -25.43 -15.41 5.29
N ALA A 11 -25.57 -15.25 3.97
CA ALA A 11 -24.95 -14.16 3.22
C ALA A 11 -25.54 -12.80 3.64
N ARG A 12 -26.85 -12.73 3.87
CA ARG A 12 -27.50 -11.51 4.39
C ARG A 12 -27.05 -11.15 5.80
N MET A 13 -26.92 -12.14 6.68
CA MET A 13 -26.40 -11.94 8.04
C MET A 13 -24.97 -11.39 8.01
N LEU A 14 -24.11 -11.99 7.18
CA LEU A 14 -22.73 -11.53 7.02
C LEU A 14 -22.66 -10.13 6.42
N ALA A 15 -23.51 -9.80 5.44
CA ALA A 15 -23.58 -8.46 4.85
C ALA A 15 -24.04 -7.39 5.86
N GLN A 16 -24.95 -7.73 6.77
CA GLN A 16 -25.39 -6.82 7.85
C GLN A 16 -24.32 -6.62 8.93
N ALA A 17 -23.50 -7.64 9.18
CA ALA A 17 -22.39 -7.58 10.14
C ALA A 17 -21.10 -6.99 9.54
N SER A 18 -20.99 -6.93 8.21
CA SER A 18 -19.83 -6.36 7.53
C SER A 18 -19.92 -4.85 7.48
N ASP A 19 -18.85 -4.18 7.91
CA ASP A 19 -18.64 -2.79 7.53
C ASP A 19 -18.06 -2.74 6.11
N SER A 20 -18.48 -1.75 5.32
CA SER A 20 -17.85 -1.50 4.02
C SER A 20 -16.57 -0.74 4.30
N ALA A 21 -15.48 -1.47 4.58
CA ALA A 21 -14.20 -0.85 4.87
C ALA A 21 -13.65 -0.17 3.61
N PHE A 22 -13.79 1.16 3.55
CA PHE A 22 -13.15 1.98 2.54
C PHE A 22 -11.72 2.29 2.99
N CYS A 23 -10.71 1.71 2.34
CA CYS A 23 -9.31 1.95 2.72
C CYS A 23 -8.38 2.16 1.52
N ASN A 24 -7.39 3.01 1.73
CA ASN A 24 -6.30 3.21 0.77
C ASN A 24 -5.07 2.44 1.24
N ILE A 25 -4.46 1.71 0.32
CA ILE A 25 -3.22 0.98 0.55
C ILE A 25 -2.13 1.68 -0.27
N VAL A 26 -1.15 2.26 0.40
CA VAL A 26 0.05 2.81 -0.24
C VAL A 26 1.19 1.81 -0.12
N GLN A 27 1.86 1.55 -1.23
CA GLN A 27 3.05 0.71 -1.27
C GLN A 27 4.33 1.57 -1.20
N LEU A 28 5.00 1.53 -0.05
CA LEU A 28 6.34 2.10 0.12
C LEU A 28 7.37 0.98 -0.03
N ILE A 29 7.71 0.66 -1.28
CA ILE A 29 8.62 -0.44 -1.59
C ILE A 29 10.05 0.08 -1.58
N TYR A 30 10.84 -0.34 -0.60
CA TYR A 30 12.26 -0.04 -0.55
C TYR A 30 13.00 -0.69 -1.74
N ARG A 31 13.58 0.16 -2.60
CA ARG A 31 14.37 -0.27 -3.77
C ARG A 31 15.85 -0.06 -3.46
N SER A 32 16.54 -1.17 -3.21
CA SER A 32 17.97 -1.19 -2.91
C SER A 32 18.77 -0.50 -4.01
N ALA A 33 19.73 0.32 -3.60
CA ALA A 33 20.64 0.94 -4.55
C ALA A 33 21.48 -0.14 -5.26
N SER A 34 21.86 0.12 -6.51
CA SER A 34 22.61 -0.85 -7.33
C SER A 34 23.97 -1.24 -6.73
N TYR A 35 24.50 -0.47 -5.78
CA TYR A 35 25.74 -0.78 -5.07
C TYR A 35 25.58 -1.72 -3.87
N GLU A 36 24.36 -1.97 -3.38
CA GLU A 36 24.11 -2.87 -2.24
C GLU A 36 24.26 -4.34 -2.60
N GLY A 37 24.19 -4.70 -3.89
CA GLY A 37 24.50 -6.02 -4.44
C GLY A 37 24.14 -7.19 -3.51
N GLN A 38 25.16 -7.97 -3.12
CA GLN A 38 25.02 -9.11 -2.21
C GLN A 38 25.09 -8.72 -0.72
N SER A 39 25.47 -7.48 -0.40
CA SER A 39 25.65 -7.03 0.98
C SER A 39 24.36 -6.54 1.63
N LYS A 40 23.29 -6.34 0.87
CA LYS A 40 21.98 -5.87 1.36
C LYS A 40 21.48 -6.61 2.60
N ASP A 41 21.71 -7.91 2.70
CA ASP A 41 21.18 -8.74 3.78
C ASP A 41 22.08 -8.76 5.05
N PHE A 42 23.29 -8.19 4.98
CA PHE A 42 24.25 -8.20 6.09
C PHE A 42 24.96 -6.86 6.36
N GLU A 43 24.75 -5.84 5.52
CA GLU A 43 25.34 -4.51 5.66
C GLU A 43 24.43 -3.61 6.49
N PHE A 44 24.71 -3.56 7.80
CA PHE A 44 23.96 -2.78 8.78
C PHE A 44 24.80 -1.64 9.39
N SER A 45 25.80 -1.13 8.66
CA SER A 45 26.54 0.03 9.16
C SER A 45 25.63 1.24 9.35
N ARG A 46 26.05 2.12 10.26
CA ARG A 46 25.30 3.36 10.56
C ARG A 46 25.08 4.21 9.30
N CYS A 47 26.03 4.26 8.39
CA CYS A 47 25.91 5.04 7.16
C CYS A 47 24.76 4.51 6.30
N THR A 48 24.79 3.22 6.01
CA THR A 48 23.75 2.51 5.23
C THR A 48 22.37 2.66 5.88
N MET A 49 22.26 2.48 7.20
CA MET A 49 21.00 2.64 7.92
C MET A 49 20.43 4.06 7.82
N VAL A 50 21.27 5.09 7.93
CA VAL A 50 20.85 6.49 7.77
C VAL A 50 20.37 6.77 6.35
N GLU A 51 21.05 6.21 5.34
CA GLU A 51 20.61 6.30 3.94
C GLU A 51 19.25 5.64 3.72
N HIS A 52 19.02 4.45 4.26
CA HIS A 52 17.74 3.75 4.14
C HIS A 52 16.59 4.50 4.82
N TRP A 53 16.82 5.04 6.02
CA TRP A 53 15.81 5.86 6.71
C TRP A 53 15.47 7.12 5.93
N ARG A 54 16.48 7.77 5.34
CA ARG A 54 16.27 8.94 4.50
C ARG A 54 15.46 8.59 3.25
N ALA A 55 15.79 7.49 2.57
CA ALA A 55 15.03 7.02 1.41
C ALA A 55 13.55 6.78 1.75
N GLY A 56 13.27 6.06 2.84
CA GLY A 56 11.89 5.83 3.28
C GLY A 56 11.14 7.10 3.68
N TYR A 57 11.84 8.09 4.27
CA TYR A 57 11.27 9.39 4.59
C TYR A 57 10.91 10.19 3.32
N ASP A 58 11.81 10.21 2.35
CA ASP A 58 11.59 10.90 1.07
C ASP A 58 10.41 10.27 0.32
N ASP A 59 10.33 8.93 0.29
CA ASP A 59 9.23 8.17 -0.31
C ASP A 59 7.86 8.45 0.34
N ALA A 60 7.82 8.52 1.68
CA ALA A 60 6.63 8.89 2.42
C ALA A 60 6.22 10.35 2.15
N THR A 61 7.20 11.25 2.03
CA THR A 61 6.96 12.67 1.72
C THR A 61 6.35 12.83 0.33
N VAL A 62 6.90 12.14 -0.68
CA VAL A 62 6.34 12.13 -2.05
C VAL A 62 4.91 11.60 -2.02
N THR A 63 4.67 10.47 -1.36
CA THR A 63 3.32 9.89 -1.23
C THR A 63 2.34 10.89 -0.61
N LEU A 64 2.70 11.55 0.49
CA LEU A 64 1.80 12.48 1.17
C LEU A 64 1.54 13.76 0.37
N ALA A 65 2.35 14.06 -0.64
CA ALA A 65 2.07 15.14 -1.59
C ALA A 65 0.91 14.80 -2.56
N HIS A 66 0.46 13.55 -2.61
CA HIS A 66 -0.69 13.08 -3.37
C HIS A 66 -1.97 13.11 -2.53
N PRO A 67 -2.80 14.18 -2.60
CA PRO A 67 -4.00 14.30 -1.77
C PRO A 67 -5.03 13.19 -2.02
N GLU A 68 -4.99 12.54 -3.19
CA GLU A 68 -5.84 11.40 -3.53
C GLU A 68 -5.67 10.20 -2.58
N VAL A 69 -4.53 10.06 -1.91
CA VAL A 69 -4.27 9.01 -0.91
C VAL A 69 -5.06 9.22 0.38
N LEU A 70 -5.41 10.47 0.69
CA LEU A 70 -6.12 10.84 1.92
C LEU A 70 -7.64 10.89 1.71
N ALA A 71 -8.09 10.93 0.45
CA ALA A 71 -9.50 10.89 0.11
C ALA A 71 -10.04 9.45 0.19
N LEU A 72 -11.28 9.26 0.63
CA LEU A 72 -11.89 7.93 0.57
C LEU A 72 -11.91 7.41 -0.87
N PRO A 73 -11.63 6.10 -1.08
CA PRO A 73 -11.67 5.51 -2.40
C PRO A 73 -13.09 5.54 -2.97
N ASN A 74 -13.22 6.03 -4.20
CA ASN A 74 -14.49 6.03 -4.93
C ASN A 74 -14.77 4.69 -5.65
N SER A 75 -13.97 3.66 -5.40
CA SER A 75 -14.09 2.37 -6.06
C SER A 75 -15.28 1.60 -5.49
N ALA A 76 -16.05 0.93 -6.35
CA ALA A 76 -17.15 0.04 -5.95
C ALA A 76 -16.70 -1.14 -5.07
N GLN A 77 -15.39 -1.32 -4.87
CA GLN A 77 -14.75 -2.41 -4.15
C GLN A 77 -14.17 -1.96 -2.79
N GLY A 78 -14.30 -0.68 -2.43
CA GLY A 78 -13.88 -0.16 -1.13
C GLY A 78 -12.36 0.01 -0.94
N VAL A 79 -11.53 -0.56 -1.80
CA VAL A 79 -10.06 -0.44 -1.69
C VAL A 79 -9.49 0.32 -2.88
N ALA A 80 -8.56 1.22 -2.63
CA ALA A 80 -7.67 1.77 -3.66
C ALA A 80 -6.21 1.51 -3.30
N ILE A 81 -5.41 1.17 -4.30
CA ILE A 81 -3.99 0.82 -4.14
C ILE A 81 -3.17 1.84 -4.91
N TYR A 82 -2.18 2.42 -4.25
CA TYR A 82 -1.30 3.44 -4.81
C TYR A 82 0.17 3.01 -4.74
N ASP A 83 0.90 3.33 -5.80
CA ASP A 83 2.36 3.24 -5.86
C ASP A 83 2.86 4.43 -6.70
N PHE A 84 3.38 5.45 -6.03
CA PHE A 84 3.92 6.66 -6.66
C PHE A 84 5.43 6.58 -6.91
N LEU A 85 6.07 5.49 -6.48
CA LEU A 85 7.52 5.31 -6.51
C LEU A 85 7.94 4.44 -7.70
N THR A 86 6.98 3.78 -8.36
CA THR A 86 7.20 3.17 -9.67
C THR A 86 7.35 4.26 -10.72
N LYS A 87 8.56 4.36 -11.31
CA LYS A 87 8.78 5.19 -12.49
C LYS A 87 7.84 4.72 -13.62
N PRO A 88 7.13 5.62 -14.32
CA PRO A 88 6.43 5.25 -15.53
C PRO A 88 7.45 4.75 -16.57
N CYS A 89 7.08 3.68 -17.28
CA CYS A 89 7.86 3.10 -18.37
C CYS A 89 8.17 4.13 -19.47
#